data_AF-A0A0H2S4U3-F1
#
_entry.id   AF-A0A0H2S4U3-F1
#
_cell.length_a   1.000
_cell.length_b   1.000
_cell.length_c   1.000
_cell.angle_alpha   90.00
_cell.angle_beta   90.00
_cell.angle_gamma   90.00
#
_symmetry.space_group_name_H-M   'P 1'
#
loop_
_entity.id
_entity.type
_entity.pdbx_description
1 polymer ?
#
loop_
_entity_poly.entity_id
_entity_poly.type
_entity_poly.pdbx_seq_one_letter_code
_entity_poly.pdbx_strand_id
1 'polypeptide(L)'
;MNASLESERLCSCLRCVDDHIYLRRPLEESEISYLDGFSANLAKSSDLRSSIGQSTPSLWPILSSIWKHICAPDAQISNLLLLTVTKVTRNICPNCPQNQDHVFEFETCIRETAFRFTSFFTMEDKESHVATRFLVQTLSNMVTSNEPLISRLWSTYIALPEEQNVLIRILGHPDRRTVMAGLVLVANCTSDNKHRLGQLITSGTRLCVVLLDLLAKEVDGDETDPVVDVFEIGWSIFCDAFHHGLALDLFSSISIDGEIVTPHQTTLFKVLDSYLLHHAPAGEENGYEFLPLLTAKFFELSGYVCLSIRNTLDASPSVTTNSAATITDDTAETAPLRKLDVLLPKVCQTIVLVTQCLCTLSLGNERIDVRTAERSKRHMIDATSQGTGLIESLIDLLRELDRFLPRLILGKESFSDGRPAPTGGPDLSGFNHLKRDLVRLLGILCYEERAVQDRIRMREGITVVMNLCVTDERNPYLREHALFTLRNLLLGNEENQAVVQTIRPMGSWDVDGQLRDVIGVRK
;
A
#
# COMPACT_ATOMS: atom_id res chain seq x y z
N MET A 1 22.15 -10.19 44.77
CA MET A 1 23.47 -10.16 44.11
C MET A 1 24.17 -8.87 44.49
N ASN A 2 25.48 -8.88 44.73
CA ASN A 2 26.22 -7.65 45.02
C ASN A 2 26.54 -6.96 43.68
N ALA A 3 25.74 -5.96 43.32
CA ALA A 3 25.86 -5.28 42.03
C ALA A 3 27.22 -4.61 41.79
N SER A 4 27.90 -4.20 42.86
CA SER A 4 29.27 -3.64 42.77
C SER A 4 30.26 -4.70 42.27
N LEU A 5 30.15 -5.94 42.76
CA LEU A 5 31.00 -7.05 42.33
C LEU A 5 30.69 -7.46 40.88
N GLU A 6 29.42 -7.43 40.48
CA GLU A 6 29.02 -7.73 39.11
C GLU A 6 29.48 -6.64 38.13
N SER A 7 29.40 -5.36 38.54
CA SER A 7 29.94 -4.24 37.76
C SER A 7 31.45 -4.33 37.59
N GLU A 8 32.19 -4.67 38.65
CA GLU A 8 33.64 -4.81 38.60
C GLU A 8 34.07 -5.91 37.64
N ARG A 9 33.41 -7.08 37.68
CA ARG A 9 33.65 -8.18 36.74
C ARG A 9 33.32 -7.81 35.29
N LEU A 10 32.19 -7.14 35.07
CA LEU A 10 31.82 -6.66 33.74
C LEU A 10 32.85 -5.67 33.20
N CYS A 11 33.21 -4.66 33.99
CA CYS A 11 34.21 -3.66 33.60
C CYS A 11 35.57 -4.30 33.33
N SER A 12 35.98 -5.30 34.11
CA SER A 12 37.22 -6.03 33.87
C SER A 12 37.19 -6.76 32.52
N CYS A 13 36.11 -7.46 32.21
CA CYS A 13 35.99 -8.18 30.93
C CYS A 13 35.91 -7.20 29.74
N LEU A 14 35.16 -6.10 29.86
CA LEU A 14 35.09 -5.07 28.81
C LEU A 14 36.44 -4.39 28.58
N ARG A 15 37.27 -4.20 29.60
CA ARG A 15 38.65 -3.71 29.42
C ARG A 15 39.51 -4.70 28.61
N CYS A 16 39.41 -6.00 28.89
CA CYS A 16 40.10 -7.00 28.07
C CYS A 16 39.62 -6.94 26.61
N VAL A 17 38.32 -6.79 26.39
CA VAL A 17 37.76 -6.60 25.03
C VAL A 17 38.36 -5.36 24.35
N ASP A 18 38.42 -4.22 25.03
CA ASP A 18 39.02 -2.99 24.49
C ASP A 18 40.52 -3.18 24.15
N ASP A 19 41.26 -3.88 25.02
CA ASP A 19 42.66 -4.23 24.78
C ASP A 19 42.82 -5.15 23.56
N HIS A 20 41.95 -6.14 23.38
CA HIS A 20 41.98 -7.01 22.20
C HIS A 20 41.72 -6.23 20.91
N ILE A 21 40.80 -5.26 20.94
CA ILE A 21 40.53 -4.38 19.79
C ILE A 21 41.79 -3.56 19.46
N TYR A 22 42.38 -2.93 20.46
CA TYR A 22 43.58 -2.11 20.30
C TYR A 22 44.77 -2.94 19.77
N LEU A 23 44.93 -4.17 20.28
CA LEU A 23 46.02 -5.08 19.88
C LEU A 23 45.70 -5.93 18.64
N ARG A 24 44.51 -5.79 18.05
CA ARG A 24 44.01 -6.58 16.91
C ARG A 24 44.08 -8.09 17.15
N ARG A 25 43.68 -8.54 18.33
CA ARG A 25 43.64 -9.95 18.74
C ARG A 25 42.20 -10.48 18.70
N PRO A 26 42.00 -11.78 18.40
CA PRO A 26 40.70 -12.40 18.55
C PRO A 26 40.29 -12.43 20.03
N LEU A 27 38.99 -12.30 20.30
CA LEU A 27 38.43 -12.48 21.64
C LEU A 27 38.61 -13.92 22.12
N GLU A 28 38.83 -14.09 23.42
CA GLU A 28 38.86 -15.40 24.04
C GLU A 28 37.45 -15.96 24.25
N GLU A 29 37.29 -17.28 24.11
CA GLU A 29 36.00 -17.96 24.29
C GLU A 29 35.41 -17.73 25.71
N SER A 30 36.28 -17.59 26.71
CA SER A 30 35.93 -17.26 28.10
C SER A 30 35.26 -15.89 28.22
N GLU A 31 35.77 -14.88 27.51
CA GLU A 31 35.25 -13.51 27.51
C GLU A 31 33.90 -13.45 26.79
N ILE A 32 33.80 -14.12 25.64
CA ILE A 32 32.55 -14.22 24.87
C ILE A 32 31.47 -14.90 25.71
N SER A 33 31.77 -16.07 26.29
CA SER A 33 30.82 -16.80 27.12
C SER A 33 30.38 -16.01 28.34
N TYR A 34 31.29 -15.26 28.96
CA TYR A 34 30.96 -14.40 30.10
C TYR A 34 30.02 -13.26 29.68
N LEU A 35 30.34 -12.53 28.61
CA LEU A 35 29.54 -11.39 28.14
C LEU A 35 28.17 -11.83 27.61
N ASP A 36 28.08 -12.97 26.93
CA ASP A 36 26.80 -13.53 26.50
C ASP A 36 25.93 -13.93 27.70
N GLY A 37 26.51 -14.60 28.71
CA GLY A 37 25.82 -14.92 29.95
C GLY A 37 25.36 -13.68 30.71
N PHE A 38 26.22 -12.66 30.80
CA PHE A 38 25.90 -11.41 31.47
C PHE A 38 24.81 -10.62 30.71
N SER A 39 24.90 -10.54 29.39
CA SER A 39 23.90 -9.91 28.54
C SER A 39 22.53 -10.59 28.66
N ALA A 40 22.49 -11.92 28.80
CA ALA A 40 21.25 -12.66 29.06
C ALA A 40 20.64 -12.32 30.43
N ASN A 41 21.47 -12.04 31.45
CA ASN A 41 20.99 -11.59 32.75
C ASN A 41 20.43 -10.15 32.68
N LEU A 42 21.11 -9.25 31.95
CA LEU A 42 20.62 -7.89 31.71
C LEU A 42 19.26 -7.88 31.02
N ALA A 43 19.01 -8.79 30.08
CA ALA A 43 17.71 -8.91 29.43
C ALA A 43 16.58 -9.26 30.41
N LYS A 44 16.87 -10.07 31.44
CA LYS A 44 15.89 -10.59 32.39
C LYS A 44 15.60 -9.68 33.58
N SER A 45 16.52 -8.80 33.97
CA SER A 45 16.42 -8.04 35.22
C SER A 45 16.53 -6.53 35.00
N SER A 46 15.44 -5.81 35.28
CA SER A 46 15.44 -4.33 35.27
C SER A 46 16.29 -3.73 36.38
N ASP A 47 16.29 -4.36 37.56
CA ASP A 47 17.09 -3.91 38.71
C ASP A 47 18.58 -4.02 38.41
N LEU A 48 19.00 -5.11 37.76
CA LEU A 48 20.39 -5.29 37.35
C LEU A 48 20.82 -4.21 36.35
N ARG A 49 19.98 -3.88 35.36
CA ARG A 49 20.27 -2.79 34.39
C ARG A 49 20.50 -1.46 35.09
N SER A 50 19.56 -1.06 35.96
CA SER A 50 19.68 0.20 36.71
C SER A 50 20.90 0.20 37.63
N SER A 51 21.15 -0.91 38.32
CA SER A 51 22.25 -0.99 39.27
C SER A 51 23.62 -0.97 38.59
N ILE A 52 23.80 -1.73 37.50
CA ILE A 52 25.05 -1.76 36.73
C ILE A 52 25.35 -0.40 36.08
N GLY A 53 24.33 0.24 35.50
CA GLY A 53 24.50 1.54 34.86
C GLY A 53 24.91 2.67 35.81
N GLN A 54 24.62 2.54 37.10
CA GLN A 54 24.93 3.52 38.14
C GLN A 54 26.08 3.08 39.06
N SER A 55 26.67 1.90 38.81
CA SER A 55 27.70 1.33 39.67
C SER A 55 29.04 2.04 39.54
N THR A 56 29.86 1.90 40.58
CA THR A 56 31.29 2.24 40.57
C THR A 56 32.09 0.93 40.72
N PRO A 57 33.04 0.62 39.81
CA PRO A 57 33.46 1.40 38.65
C PRO A 57 32.38 1.49 37.56
N SER A 58 32.40 2.60 36.80
CA SER A 58 31.46 2.86 35.70
C SER A 58 31.90 2.19 34.41
N LEU A 59 30.96 1.57 33.69
CA LEU A 59 31.23 0.91 32.42
C LEU A 59 31.25 1.86 31.21
N TRP A 60 30.63 3.03 31.31
CA TRP A 60 30.35 3.91 30.16
C TRP A 60 31.63 4.41 29.45
N PRO A 61 32.71 4.80 30.16
CA PRO A 61 33.95 5.19 29.50
C PRO A 61 34.57 4.07 28.67
N ILE A 62 34.47 2.82 29.15
CA ILE A 62 35.00 1.64 28.46
C ILE A 62 34.16 1.35 27.20
N LEU A 63 32.83 1.36 27.31
CA LEU A 63 31.96 1.21 26.14
C LEU A 63 32.16 2.34 25.12
N SER A 64 32.37 3.58 25.57
CA SER A 64 32.67 4.71 24.68
C SER A 64 33.95 4.47 23.89
N SER A 65 35.01 3.97 24.55
CA SER A 65 36.28 3.59 23.89
C SER A 65 36.04 2.52 22.82
N ILE A 66 35.38 1.42 23.20
CA ILE A 66 35.07 0.31 22.31
C ILE A 66 34.26 0.77 21.09
N TRP A 67 33.18 1.53 21.29
CA TRP A 67 32.33 2.00 20.18
C TRP A 67 33.06 2.95 19.23
N LYS A 68 33.96 3.80 19.73
CA LYS A 68 34.83 4.65 18.90
C LYS A 68 35.78 3.80 18.04
N HIS A 69 36.34 2.73 18.58
CA HIS A 69 37.17 1.80 17.81
C HIS A 69 36.35 1.04 16.76
N ILE A 70 35.17 0.53 17.12
CA ILE A 70 34.27 -0.17 16.20
C ILE A 70 33.87 0.74 15.04
N CYS A 71 33.54 2.00 15.32
CA CYS A 71 33.04 2.94 14.32
C CYS A 71 34.12 3.50 13.39
N ALA A 72 35.40 3.40 13.76
CA ALA A 72 36.47 3.98 12.95
C ALA A 72 36.43 3.45 11.49
N PRO A 73 36.59 4.31 10.47
CA PRO A 73 36.37 3.93 9.06
C PRO A 73 37.15 2.69 8.61
N ASP A 74 38.40 2.56 9.05
CA ASP A 74 39.33 1.48 8.70
C ASP A 74 39.31 0.30 9.69
N ALA A 75 38.34 0.27 10.60
CA ALA A 75 38.25 -0.77 11.62
C ALA A 75 37.90 -2.13 10.98
N GLN A 76 38.79 -3.10 11.16
CA GLN A 76 38.52 -4.50 10.84
C GLN A 76 37.86 -5.16 12.05
N ILE A 77 36.52 -5.13 12.06
CA ILE A 77 35.72 -5.66 13.17
C ILE A 77 35.20 -7.04 12.79
N SER A 78 35.46 -8.04 13.65
CA SER A 78 34.85 -9.36 13.49
C SER A 78 33.36 -9.31 13.86
N ASN A 79 32.53 -10.08 13.16
CA ASN A 79 31.10 -10.22 13.47
C ASN A 79 30.85 -10.62 14.93
N LEU A 80 31.73 -11.47 15.48
CA LEU A 80 31.65 -11.94 16.85
C LEU A 80 31.87 -10.84 17.87
N LEU A 81 32.93 -10.03 17.70
CA LEU A 81 33.19 -8.88 18.56
C LEU A 81 32.02 -7.89 18.54
N LEU A 82 31.58 -7.53 17.34
CA LEU A 82 30.46 -6.61 17.16
C LEU A 82 29.20 -7.13 17.84
N LEU A 83 28.88 -8.41 17.64
CA LEU A 83 27.71 -9.03 18.22
C LEU A 83 27.76 -9.01 19.76
N THR A 84 28.90 -9.35 20.35
CA THR A 84 29.07 -9.39 21.81
C THR A 84 28.91 -8.00 22.44
N VAL A 85 29.57 -6.98 21.89
CA VAL A 85 29.46 -5.59 22.38
C VAL A 85 28.05 -5.04 22.19
N THR A 86 27.45 -5.30 21.03
CA THR A 86 26.10 -4.84 20.70
C THR A 86 25.06 -5.51 21.61
N LYS A 87 25.19 -6.80 21.93
CA LYS A 87 24.33 -7.52 22.88
C LYS A 87 24.29 -6.86 24.26
N VAL A 88 25.46 -6.51 24.81
CA VAL A 88 25.55 -5.84 26.11
C VAL A 88 24.91 -4.45 26.03
N THR A 89 25.28 -3.67 25.02
CA THR A 89 24.76 -2.31 24.79
C THR A 89 23.24 -2.30 24.59
N ARG A 90 22.69 -3.22 23.81
CA ARG A 90 21.25 -3.34 23.55
C ARG A 90 20.45 -3.70 24.80
N ASN A 91 20.98 -4.60 25.62
CA ASN A 91 20.26 -5.17 26.76
C ASN A 91 20.38 -4.33 28.04
N ILE A 92 21.27 -3.33 28.10
CA ILE A 92 21.39 -2.45 29.28
C ILE A 92 20.35 -1.30 29.27
N CYS A 93 19.81 -0.95 28.11
CA CYS A 93 18.89 0.19 27.91
C CYS A 93 17.44 0.01 28.38
N PRO A 94 16.76 -1.12 28.11
CA PRO A 94 15.29 -1.18 28.18
C PRO A 94 14.75 -0.82 29.57
N ASN A 95 13.77 0.08 29.60
CA ASN A 95 13.12 0.58 30.84
C ASN A 95 14.07 1.25 31.85
N CYS A 96 15.21 1.79 31.38
CA CYS A 96 16.20 2.48 32.22
C CYS A 96 16.62 3.82 31.58
N PRO A 97 15.91 4.93 31.82
CA PRO A 97 16.18 6.22 31.17
C PRO A 97 17.62 6.73 31.29
N GLN A 98 18.25 6.56 32.44
CA GLN A 98 19.65 6.96 32.66
C GLN A 98 20.62 6.16 31.78
N ASN A 99 20.36 4.86 31.59
CA ASN A 99 21.18 4.03 30.71
C ASN A 99 20.92 4.37 29.25
N GLN A 100 19.67 4.71 28.90
CA GLN A 100 19.32 5.17 27.57
C GLN A 100 20.09 6.45 27.21
N ASP A 101 20.17 7.43 28.12
CA ASP A 101 20.95 8.66 27.89
C ASP A 101 22.43 8.35 27.60
N HIS A 102 23.06 7.48 28.38
CA HIS A 102 24.45 7.08 28.16
C HIS A 102 24.65 6.30 26.86
N VAL A 103 23.74 5.39 26.51
CA VAL A 103 23.84 4.64 25.25
C VAL A 103 23.54 5.53 24.04
N PHE A 104 22.72 6.56 24.20
CA PHE A 104 22.46 7.55 23.16
C PHE A 104 23.72 8.35 22.79
N GLU A 105 24.71 8.48 23.69
CA GLU A 105 26.02 9.04 23.34
C GLU A 105 26.77 8.20 22.28
N PHE A 106 26.41 6.92 22.12
CA PHE A 106 26.98 6.01 21.13
C PHE A 106 26.15 5.94 19.84
N GLU A 107 25.02 6.65 19.76
CA GLU A 107 24.08 6.60 18.62
C GLU A 107 24.81 6.74 17.28
N THR A 108 25.67 7.75 17.15
CA THR A 108 26.33 8.04 15.87
C THR A 108 27.28 6.91 15.49
N CYS A 109 27.98 6.32 16.46
CA CYS A 109 28.85 5.17 16.23
C CYS A 109 28.06 3.94 15.78
N ILE A 110 26.91 3.70 16.42
CA ILE A 110 26.02 2.57 16.10
C ILE A 110 25.40 2.76 14.72
N ARG A 111 24.93 3.98 14.39
CA ARG A 111 24.34 4.35 13.09
C ARG A 111 25.33 4.20 11.95
N GLU A 112 26.54 4.73 12.08
CA GLU A 112 27.59 4.63 11.05
C GLU A 112 28.03 3.17 10.86
N THR A 113 28.09 2.39 11.94
CA THR A 113 28.37 0.95 11.85
C THR A 113 27.23 0.22 11.13
N ALA A 114 25.96 0.50 11.48
CA ALA A 114 24.81 -0.08 10.78
C ALA A 114 24.79 0.31 9.28
N PHE A 115 25.19 1.53 8.94
CA PHE A 115 25.32 2.00 7.57
C PHE A 115 26.40 1.22 6.78
N ARG A 116 27.54 0.88 7.40
CA ARG A 116 28.56 0.01 6.76
C ARG A 116 28.09 -1.43 6.62
N PHE A 117 27.42 -1.96 7.64
CA PHE A 117 26.91 -3.33 7.65
C PHE A 117 25.71 -3.55 6.72
N THR A 118 25.05 -2.48 6.29
CA THR A 118 24.02 -2.50 5.24
C THR A 118 24.60 -2.15 3.86
N SER A 119 25.93 -2.30 3.65
CA SER A 119 26.55 -2.17 2.32
C SER A 119 26.31 -3.40 1.48
N PHE A 120 26.27 -3.23 0.16
CA PHE A 120 25.97 -4.32 -0.78
C PHE A 120 26.77 -5.59 -0.48
N PHE A 121 28.09 -5.48 -0.30
CA PHE A 121 28.96 -6.61 0.02
C PHE A 121 28.66 -7.26 1.37
N THR A 122 28.35 -6.48 2.40
CA THR A 122 28.06 -7.02 3.74
C THR A 122 26.65 -7.61 3.85
N MET A 123 25.70 -7.11 3.05
CA MET A 123 24.33 -7.63 3.00
C MET A 123 24.24 -9.03 2.37
N GLU A 124 25.16 -9.37 1.47
CA GLU A 124 25.27 -10.72 0.89
C GLU A 124 25.83 -11.74 1.90
N ASP A 125 26.60 -11.29 2.89
CA ASP A 125 27.12 -12.14 3.96
C ASP A 125 26.04 -12.42 5.02
N LYS A 126 25.52 -13.66 5.02
CA LYS A 126 24.52 -14.12 5.98
C LYS A 126 25.03 -14.12 7.43
N GLU A 127 26.33 -14.23 7.67
CA GLU A 127 26.88 -14.19 9.02
C GLU A 127 26.74 -12.78 9.64
N SER A 128 26.77 -11.75 8.81
CA SER A 128 26.63 -10.34 9.19
C SER A 128 25.19 -9.92 9.51
N HIS A 129 24.18 -10.71 9.10
CA HIS A 129 22.76 -10.37 9.29
C HIS A 129 22.39 -10.25 10.76
N VAL A 130 22.90 -11.16 11.61
CA VAL A 130 22.59 -11.15 13.06
C VAL A 130 23.17 -9.90 13.73
N ALA A 131 24.41 -9.53 13.38
CA ALA A 131 25.05 -8.34 13.90
C ALA A 131 24.30 -7.07 13.45
N THR A 132 23.95 -6.99 12.17
CA THR A 132 23.15 -5.88 11.59
C THR A 132 21.82 -5.72 12.32
N ARG A 133 21.07 -6.82 12.50
CA ARG A 133 19.82 -6.81 13.26
C ARG A 133 20.01 -6.27 14.67
N PHE A 134 21.09 -6.66 15.35
CA PHE A 134 21.32 -6.24 16.73
C PHE A 134 21.70 -4.76 16.83
N LEU A 135 22.39 -4.21 15.83
CA LEU A 135 22.63 -2.77 15.73
C LEU A 135 21.31 -2.01 15.62
N VAL A 136 20.42 -2.43 14.71
CA VAL A 136 19.11 -1.80 14.53
C VAL A 136 18.25 -1.90 15.79
N GLN A 137 18.22 -3.07 16.44
CA GLN A 137 17.53 -3.24 17.71
C GLN A 137 18.12 -2.37 18.84
N THR A 138 19.43 -2.08 18.80
CA THR A 138 20.06 -1.16 19.76
C THR A 138 19.58 0.27 19.53
N LEU A 139 19.53 0.72 18.27
CA LEU A 139 18.95 2.03 17.89
C LEU A 139 17.49 2.16 18.34
N SER A 140 16.70 1.09 18.21
CA SER A 140 15.32 1.06 18.74
C SER A 140 15.29 1.13 20.26
N ASN A 141 15.97 0.21 20.95
CA ASN A 141 15.87 0.07 22.41
C ASN A 141 16.41 1.27 23.19
N MET A 142 17.39 2.00 22.63
CA MET A 142 17.94 3.20 23.29
C MET A 142 16.92 4.35 23.35
N VAL A 143 15.90 4.37 22.48
CA VAL A 143 14.87 5.43 22.47
C VAL A 143 13.50 4.94 22.91
N THR A 144 13.24 3.63 22.96
CA THR A 144 11.91 3.08 23.31
C THR A 144 11.35 3.70 24.60
N SER A 145 10.13 4.24 24.50
CA SER A 145 9.40 4.92 25.59
C SER A 145 10.14 6.12 26.21
N ASN A 146 11.08 6.72 25.49
CA ASN A 146 11.84 7.90 25.91
C ASN A 146 11.67 9.05 24.91
N GLU A 147 10.60 9.83 25.10
CA GLU A 147 10.14 10.86 24.15
C GLU A 147 11.19 11.92 23.77
N PRO A 148 12.02 12.45 24.69
CA PRO A 148 13.12 13.34 24.33
C PRO A 148 14.13 12.70 23.38
N LEU A 149 14.51 11.43 23.62
CA LEU A 149 15.47 10.72 22.76
C LEU A 149 14.84 10.31 21.42
N ILE A 150 13.57 9.88 21.41
CA ILE A 150 12.81 9.63 20.18
C ILE A 150 12.82 10.88 19.29
N SER A 151 12.48 12.04 19.85
CA SER A 151 12.42 13.30 19.12
C SER A 151 13.78 13.71 18.53
N ARG A 152 14.87 13.55 19.30
CA ARG A 152 16.24 13.83 18.85
C ARG A 152 16.69 12.87 17.74
N LEU A 153 16.44 11.57 17.92
CA LEU A 153 16.79 10.55 16.93
C LEU A 153 16.02 10.80 15.63
N TRP A 154 14.70 10.93 15.72
CA TRP A 154 13.84 11.11 14.54
C TRP A 154 14.21 12.36 13.74
N SER A 155 14.40 13.49 14.43
CA SER A 155 14.81 14.75 13.78
C SER A 155 16.15 14.62 13.06
N THR A 156 17.08 13.87 13.64
CA THR A 156 18.38 13.59 13.02
C THR A 156 18.22 12.73 11.78
N TYR A 157 17.44 11.65 11.85
CA TYR A 157 17.35 10.64 10.79
C TYR A 157 16.55 11.13 9.59
N ILE A 158 15.48 11.89 9.81
CA ILE A 158 14.70 12.51 8.74
C ILE A 158 15.48 13.63 8.04
N ALA A 159 16.42 14.29 8.72
CA ALA A 159 17.26 15.32 8.12
C ALA A 159 18.44 14.76 7.30
N LEU A 160 18.70 13.45 7.35
CA LEU A 160 19.80 12.84 6.57
C LEU A 160 19.46 12.83 5.07
N PRO A 161 20.44 13.12 4.18
CA PRO A 161 20.29 12.89 2.75
C PRO A 161 19.92 11.43 2.45
N GLU A 162 19.16 11.19 1.38
CA GLU A 162 18.67 9.85 1.02
C GLU A 162 19.79 8.80 0.94
N GLU A 163 20.93 9.16 0.33
CA GLU A 163 22.11 8.28 0.18
C GLU A 163 22.77 7.89 1.51
N GLN A 164 22.57 8.72 2.55
CA GLN A 164 23.12 8.52 3.90
C GLN A 164 22.09 7.98 4.88
N ASN A 165 20.82 7.85 4.46
CA ASN A 165 19.74 7.48 5.34
C ASN A 165 19.79 5.97 5.65
N VAL A 166 20.17 5.66 6.89
CA VAL A 166 20.32 4.27 7.34
C VAL A 166 18.97 3.52 7.34
N LEU A 167 17.84 4.20 7.57
CA LEU A 167 16.52 3.55 7.61
C LEU A 167 16.12 3.02 6.25
N ILE A 168 16.38 3.78 5.18
CA ILE A 168 16.15 3.34 3.80
C ILE A 168 16.92 2.04 3.52
N ARG A 169 18.17 1.97 3.96
CA ARG A 169 19.03 0.78 3.76
C ARG A 169 18.60 -0.41 4.61
N ILE A 170 18.21 -0.17 5.87
CA ILE A 170 17.71 -1.21 6.78
C ILE A 170 16.41 -1.82 6.26
N LEU A 171 15.47 -1.00 5.77
CA LEU A 171 14.18 -1.48 5.26
C LEU A 171 14.31 -2.20 3.91
N GLY A 172 15.38 -1.92 3.15
CA GLY A 172 15.74 -2.66 1.94
C GLY A 172 16.58 -3.91 2.17
N HIS A 173 16.80 -4.33 3.43
CA HIS A 173 17.70 -5.44 3.76
C HIS A 173 17.10 -6.82 3.43
N PRO A 174 17.89 -7.82 2.95
CA PRO A 174 17.37 -9.14 2.58
C PRO A 174 16.91 -9.98 3.79
N ASP A 175 17.49 -9.78 4.98
CA ASP A 175 17.01 -10.42 6.22
C ASP A 175 15.73 -9.75 6.74
N ARG A 176 14.60 -10.46 6.62
CA ARG A 176 13.27 -10.04 7.10
C ARG A 176 13.27 -9.63 8.57
N ARG A 177 14.07 -10.29 9.42
CA ARG A 177 14.16 -9.95 10.85
C ARG A 177 14.89 -8.63 11.11
N THR A 178 15.80 -8.24 10.22
CA THR A 178 16.45 -6.91 10.23
C THR A 178 15.47 -5.83 9.77
N VAL A 179 14.70 -6.11 8.71
CA VAL A 179 13.63 -5.21 8.24
C VAL A 179 12.59 -4.97 9.33
N MET A 180 12.12 -6.03 10.00
CA MET A 180 11.19 -5.92 11.13
C MET A 180 11.76 -5.05 12.27
N ALA A 181 13.04 -5.21 12.62
CA ALA A 181 13.67 -4.34 13.62
C ALA A 181 13.70 -2.87 13.18
N GLY A 182 13.89 -2.60 11.88
CA GLY A 182 13.81 -1.27 11.29
C GLY A 182 12.39 -0.68 11.35
N LEU A 183 11.38 -1.49 11.03
CA LEU A 183 9.98 -1.10 11.14
C LEU A 183 9.59 -0.76 12.58
N VAL A 184 10.02 -1.57 13.56
CA VAL A 184 9.79 -1.29 14.98
C VAL A 184 10.44 0.04 15.39
N LEU A 185 11.65 0.35 14.91
CA LEU A 185 12.29 1.64 15.17
C LEU A 185 11.48 2.80 14.57
N VAL A 186 11.02 2.68 13.32
CA VAL A 186 10.18 3.71 12.68
C VAL A 186 8.87 3.87 13.44
N ALA A 187 8.16 2.77 13.74
CA ALA A 187 6.92 2.78 14.49
C ALA A 187 7.08 3.41 15.89
N ASN A 188 8.14 3.06 16.62
CA ASN A 188 8.48 3.69 17.91
C ASN A 188 8.66 5.20 17.77
N CYS A 189 9.18 5.66 16.62
CA CYS A 189 9.36 7.08 16.37
C CYS A 189 8.08 7.76 15.89
N THR A 190 7.15 7.09 15.24
CA THR A 190 6.00 7.78 14.60
C THR A 190 4.65 7.51 15.24
N SER A 191 4.53 6.47 16.07
CA SER A 191 3.25 6.02 16.62
C SER A 191 2.54 7.11 17.42
N ASP A 192 1.25 7.29 17.14
CA ASP A 192 0.35 8.30 17.72
C ASP A 192 0.95 9.72 17.80
N ASN A 193 1.79 10.09 16.82
CA ASN A 193 2.43 11.40 16.77
C ASN A 193 2.29 12.07 15.39
N LYS A 194 1.25 12.90 15.26
CA LYS A 194 0.95 13.68 14.04
C LYS A 194 2.15 14.48 13.51
N HIS A 195 2.96 15.07 14.38
CA HIS A 195 4.10 15.88 13.94
C HIS A 195 5.17 15.03 13.24
N ARG A 196 5.56 13.91 13.86
CA ARG A 196 6.58 13.01 13.30
C ARG A 196 6.09 12.24 12.07
N LEU A 197 4.81 11.88 12.03
CA LEU A 197 4.16 11.36 10.82
C LEU A 197 4.14 12.41 9.70
N GLY A 198 3.86 13.67 10.02
CA GLY A 198 3.97 14.77 9.07
C GLY A 198 5.40 14.92 8.51
N GLN A 199 6.41 14.83 9.37
CA GLN A 199 7.83 14.83 8.95
C GLN A 199 8.19 13.62 8.07
N LEU A 200 7.65 12.42 8.38
CA LEU A 200 7.79 11.23 7.53
C LEU A 200 7.27 11.50 6.12
N ILE A 201 6.09 12.12 6.00
CA ILE A 201 5.43 12.39 4.72
C ILE A 201 6.15 13.46 3.91
N THR A 202 6.55 14.56 4.56
CA THR A 202 7.02 15.78 3.89
C THR A 202 8.52 15.79 3.63
N SER A 203 9.32 15.38 4.62
CA SER A 203 10.78 15.36 4.51
C SER A 203 11.32 13.94 4.28
N GLY A 204 10.55 12.92 4.70
CA GLY A 204 10.90 11.51 4.57
C GLY A 204 10.22 10.80 3.40
N THR A 205 9.83 11.50 2.33
CA THR A 205 9.02 10.93 1.23
C THR A 205 9.63 9.65 0.65
N ARG A 206 10.96 9.58 0.50
CA ARG A 206 11.64 8.35 0.05
C ARG A 206 11.48 7.19 1.01
N LEU A 207 11.43 7.45 2.32
CA LEU A 207 11.15 6.45 3.34
C LEU A 207 9.70 5.95 3.24
N CYS A 208 8.72 6.82 2.98
CA CYS A 208 7.34 6.42 2.69
C CYS A 208 7.27 5.48 1.48
N VAL A 209 7.99 5.80 0.40
CA VAL A 209 8.06 4.98 -0.81
C VAL A 209 8.61 3.59 -0.49
N VAL A 210 9.72 3.51 0.27
CA VAL A 210 10.32 2.23 0.67
C VAL A 210 9.38 1.40 1.55
N LEU A 211 8.66 2.04 2.47
CA LEU A 211 7.64 1.38 3.29
C LEU A 211 6.48 0.83 2.44
N LEU A 212 6.01 1.58 1.44
CA LEU A 212 4.97 1.12 0.52
C LEU A 212 5.44 -0.01 -0.39
N ASP A 213 6.68 0.05 -0.88
CA ASP A 213 7.29 -1.03 -1.65
C ASP A 213 7.41 -2.31 -0.81
N LEU A 214 7.75 -2.17 0.46
CA LEU A 214 7.81 -3.29 1.40
C LEU A 214 6.43 -3.92 1.57
N LEU A 215 5.39 -3.13 1.83
CA LEU A 215 4.01 -3.64 1.93
C LEU A 215 3.52 -4.31 0.65
N ALA A 216 3.85 -3.76 -0.53
CA ALA A 216 3.49 -4.37 -1.80
C ALA A 216 4.11 -5.77 -1.95
N LYS A 217 5.39 -5.92 -1.59
CA LYS A 217 6.10 -7.21 -1.63
C LYS A 217 5.52 -8.24 -0.66
N GLU A 218 5.09 -7.80 0.53
CA GLU A 218 4.47 -8.70 1.51
C GLU A 218 3.10 -9.22 1.04
N VAL A 219 2.33 -8.41 0.33
CA VAL A 219 1.01 -8.81 -0.22
C VAL A 219 1.15 -9.81 -1.38
N ASP A 220 2.18 -9.63 -2.21
CA ASP A 220 2.41 -10.45 -3.39
C ASP A 220 3.29 -11.69 -3.09
N GLY A 221 3.83 -11.82 -1.88
CA GLY A 221 4.76 -12.89 -1.49
C GLY A 221 4.08 -14.16 -0.97
N ASP A 222 4.59 -15.32 -1.39
CA ASP A 222 4.13 -16.65 -0.90
C ASP A 222 4.74 -17.04 0.47
N GLU A 223 5.76 -16.31 0.93
CA GLU A 223 6.51 -16.63 2.15
C GLU A 223 5.97 -15.89 3.38
N THR A 224 5.15 -16.59 4.16
CA THR A 224 4.80 -16.16 5.52
C THR A 224 5.77 -16.81 6.51
N ASP A 225 6.80 -16.09 6.96
CA ASP A 225 7.48 -16.46 8.21
C ASP A 225 6.52 -16.08 9.36
N PRO A 226 5.89 -17.03 10.04
CA PRO A 226 4.87 -16.75 11.06
C PRO A 226 5.41 -16.01 12.29
N VAL A 227 6.72 -15.80 12.37
CA VAL A 227 7.39 -15.08 13.45
C VAL A 227 7.59 -13.58 13.12
N VAL A 228 7.39 -13.17 11.87
CA VAL A 228 7.77 -11.82 11.40
C VAL A 228 6.57 -11.07 10.83
N ASP A 229 6.01 -10.17 11.65
CA ASP A 229 4.84 -9.36 11.30
C ASP A 229 5.22 -8.06 10.57
N VAL A 230 5.94 -8.18 9.44
CA VAL A 230 6.39 -7.02 8.63
C VAL A 230 5.18 -6.22 8.12
N PHE A 231 4.19 -6.92 7.56
CA PHE A 231 3.00 -6.29 7.00
C PHE A 231 2.23 -5.50 8.05
N GLU A 232 1.91 -6.12 9.20
CA GLU A 232 1.12 -5.49 10.26
C GLU A 232 1.78 -4.21 10.80
N ILE A 233 3.10 -4.23 11.07
CA ILE A 233 3.80 -3.04 11.58
C ILE A 233 3.88 -1.94 10.51
N GLY A 234 4.17 -2.31 9.26
CA GLY A 234 4.20 -1.34 8.16
C GLY A 234 2.83 -0.72 7.90
N TRP A 235 1.79 -1.54 7.94
CA TRP A 235 0.39 -1.13 7.77
C TRP A 235 -0.05 -0.20 8.90
N SER A 236 0.26 -0.51 10.16
CA SER A 236 -0.13 0.30 11.30
C SER A 236 0.44 1.72 11.25
N ILE A 237 1.66 1.92 10.72
CA ILE A 237 2.26 3.24 10.53
C ILE A 237 1.39 4.13 9.61
N PHE A 238 0.86 3.56 8.51
CA PHE A 238 -0.01 4.31 7.60
C PHE A 238 -1.42 4.47 8.16
N CYS A 239 -1.93 3.50 8.92
CA CYS A 239 -3.18 3.67 9.65
C CYS A 239 -3.09 4.83 10.65
N ASP A 240 -2.00 4.96 11.41
CA ASP A 240 -1.78 6.11 12.30
C ASP A 240 -1.76 7.44 11.51
N ALA A 241 -1.14 7.47 10.32
CA ALA A 241 -1.17 8.65 9.45
C ALA A 241 -2.60 9.01 9.02
N PHE A 242 -3.43 8.02 8.69
CA PHE A 242 -4.84 8.24 8.36
C PHE A 242 -5.65 8.74 9.57
N HIS A 243 -5.49 8.13 10.74
CA HIS A 243 -6.15 8.57 11.98
C HIS A 243 -5.83 10.03 12.34
N HIS A 244 -4.65 10.53 11.97
CA HIS A 244 -4.25 11.92 12.20
C HIS A 244 -4.64 12.89 11.05
N GLY A 245 -5.38 12.42 10.05
CA GLY A 245 -5.88 13.22 8.93
C GLY A 245 -4.79 13.62 7.92
N LEU A 246 -3.73 12.81 7.78
CA LEU A 246 -2.59 13.10 6.90
C LEU A 246 -2.69 12.42 5.52
N ALA A 247 -3.84 11.86 5.16
CA ALA A 247 -4.00 11.11 3.91
C ALA A 247 -3.74 11.97 2.67
N LEU A 248 -4.32 13.18 2.60
CA LEU A 248 -4.14 14.07 1.45
C LEU A 248 -2.66 14.42 1.22
N ASP A 249 -1.95 14.77 2.30
CA ASP A 249 -0.53 15.11 2.24
C ASP A 249 0.30 13.90 1.78
N LEU A 250 -0.03 12.71 2.29
CA LEU A 250 0.65 11.47 1.92
C LEU A 250 0.43 11.08 0.45
N PHE A 251 -0.81 11.10 -0.05
CA PHE A 251 -1.09 10.81 -1.46
C PHE A 251 -0.42 11.82 -2.40
N SER A 252 -0.35 13.09 -1.98
CA SER A 252 0.29 14.16 -2.74
C SER A 252 1.80 14.00 -2.76
N SER A 253 2.43 13.64 -1.63
CA SER A 253 3.90 13.54 -1.56
C SER A 253 4.47 12.40 -2.41
N ILE A 254 3.71 11.33 -2.63
CA ILE A 254 4.14 10.18 -3.47
C ILE A 254 3.61 10.24 -4.91
N SER A 255 3.07 11.39 -5.32
CA SER A 255 2.67 11.66 -6.71
C SER A 255 3.88 12.01 -7.56
N ILE A 256 3.85 11.67 -8.85
CA ILE A 256 4.91 11.99 -9.82
C ILE A 256 4.29 12.75 -10.99
N ASP A 257 4.92 13.86 -11.38
CA ASP A 257 4.48 14.67 -12.51
C ASP A 257 4.45 13.85 -13.81
N GLY A 258 3.31 13.85 -14.49
CA GLY A 258 3.10 13.09 -15.74
C GLY A 258 2.62 11.65 -15.54
N GLU A 259 2.58 11.13 -14.30
CA GLU A 259 1.95 9.85 -14.00
C GLU A 259 0.53 10.05 -13.45
N ILE A 260 -0.44 9.36 -14.06
CA ILE A 260 -1.85 9.38 -13.62
C ILE A 260 -2.04 8.74 -12.24
N VAL A 261 -1.30 7.67 -11.97
CA VAL A 261 -1.22 6.99 -10.67
C VAL A 261 0.10 6.25 -10.57
N THR A 262 0.80 6.43 -9.46
CA THR A 262 2.05 5.69 -9.20
C THR A 262 1.76 4.31 -8.58
N PRO A 263 2.66 3.31 -8.70
CA PRO A 263 2.51 2.03 -8.02
C PRO A 263 2.32 2.19 -6.50
N HIS A 264 3.05 3.12 -5.88
CA HIS A 264 2.98 3.43 -4.45
C HIS A 264 1.61 3.98 -4.05
N GLN A 265 0.99 4.84 -4.88
CA GLN A 265 -0.38 5.29 -4.65
C GLN A 265 -1.38 4.15 -4.72
N THR A 266 -1.18 3.20 -5.64
CA THR A 266 -2.04 2.01 -5.72
C THR A 266 -1.93 1.16 -4.45
N THR A 267 -0.70 0.94 -3.95
CA THR A 267 -0.49 0.25 -2.68
C THR A 267 -1.12 1.00 -1.52
N LEU A 268 -0.99 2.34 -1.48
CA LEU A 268 -1.61 3.15 -0.45
C LEU A 268 -3.15 3.09 -0.50
N PHE A 269 -3.77 3.00 -1.68
CA PHE A 269 -5.20 2.74 -1.80
C PHE A 269 -5.60 1.35 -1.27
N LYS A 270 -4.77 0.31 -1.45
CA LYS A 270 -5.00 -1.00 -0.81
C LYS A 270 -4.96 -0.89 0.71
N VAL A 271 -3.99 -0.12 1.25
CA VAL A 271 -3.87 0.15 2.68
C VAL A 271 -5.09 0.94 3.18
N LEU A 272 -5.56 1.93 2.43
CA LEU A 272 -6.77 2.69 2.76
C LEU A 272 -8.04 1.82 2.74
N ASP A 273 -8.21 0.96 1.73
CA ASP A 273 -9.35 0.03 1.66
C ASP A 273 -9.36 -0.92 2.86
N SER A 274 -8.21 -1.51 3.17
CA SER A 274 -8.01 -2.32 4.39
C SER A 274 -8.30 -1.50 5.66
N TYR A 275 -7.80 -0.27 5.76
CA TYR A 275 -8.06 0.61 6.89
C TYR A 275 -9.56 0.87 7.07
N LEU A 276 -10.28 1.24 6.01
CA LEU A 276 -11.73 1.48 6.07
C LEU A 276 -12.52 0.22 6.45
N LEU A 277 -12.02 -0.96 6.08
CA LEU A 277 -12.62 -2.24 6.46
C LEU A 277 -12.32 -2.60 7.92
N HIS A 278 -11.07 -2.41 8.38
CA HIS A 278 -10.54 -2.94 9.65
C HIS A 278 -10.57 -1.95 10.83
N HIS A 279 -10.38 -0.66 10.58
CA HIS A 279 -10.36 0.39 11.57
C HIS A 279 -11.54 1.32 11.33
N ALA A 280 -12.56 1.18 12.18
CA ALA A 280 -13.52 2.26 12.36
C ALA A 280 -12.78 3.36 13.14
N PRO A 281 -12.57 4.57 12.62
CA PRO A 281 -12.24 5.69 13.49
C PRO A 281 -13.33 5.77 14.57
N ALA A 282 -12.93 5.85 15.85
CA ALA A 282 -13.87 6.06 16.94
C ALA A 282 -14.24 7.55 16.95
N GLY A 283 -15.38 7.94 16.36
CA GLY A 283 -15.82 9.35 16.32
C GLY A 283 -17.01 9.63 15.40
N GLU A 284 -17.44 10.90 15.35
CA GLU A 284 -18.60 11.37 14.56
C GLU A 284 -18.26 11.67 13.07
N GLU A 285 -16.99 11.52 12.64
CA GLU A 285 -16.50 11.87 11.29
C GLU A 285 -15.85 10.67 10.57
N ASN A 286 -16.53 9.52 10.58
CA ASN A 286 -15.94 8.26 10.12
C ASN A 286 -15.71 8.20 8.61
N GLY A 287 -14.47 8.45 8.18
CA GLY A 287 -14.02 8.26 6.80
C GLY A 287 -14.55 9.26 5.77
N TYR A 288 -15.44 10.16 6.17
CA TYR A 288 -15.98 11.22 5.31
C TYR A 288 -14.87 12.15 4.78
N GLU A 289 -13.79 12.32 5.54
CA GLU A 289 -12.60 13.09 5.14
C GLU A 289 -11.90 12.56 3.88
N PHE A 290 -12.07 11.27 3.55
CA PHE A 290 -11.47 10.67 2.36
C PHE A 290 -12.31 10.88 1.09
N LEU A 291 -13.58 11.28 1.20
CA LEU A 291 -14.47 11.42 0.04
C LEU A 291 -13.99 12.45 -1.00
N PRO A 292 -13.47 13.64 -0.62
CA PRO A 292 -12.93 14.57 -1.60
C PRO A 292 -11.76 13.98 -2.40
N LEU A 293 -10.87 13.24 -1.72
CA LEU A 293 -9.75 12.54 -2.37
C LEU A 293 -10.25 11.45 -3.31
N LEU A 294 -11.14 10.58 -2.83
CA LEU A 294 -11.63 9.42 -3.57
C LEU A 294 -12.46 9.84 -4.80
N THR A 295 -13.35 10.83 -4.65
CA THR A 295 -14.16 11.33 -5.77
C THR A 295 -13.29 12.07 -6.81
N ALA A 296 -12.37 12.93 -6.38
CA ALA A 296 -11.43 13.59 -7.29
C ALA A 296 -10.59 12.58 -8.08
N LYS A 297 -10.02 11.58 -7.41
CA LYS A 297 -9.24 10.52 -8.07
C LYS A 297 -10.10 9.63 -8.95
N PHE A 298 -11.35 9.35 -8.59
CA PHE A 298 -12.27 8.64 -9.47
C PHE A 298 -12.50 9.40 -10.79
N PHE A 299 -12.76 10.72 -10.74
CA PHE A 299 -12.95 11.53 -11.95
C PHE A 299 -11.69 11.54 -12.83
N GLU A 300 -10.53 11.71 -12.23
CA GLU A 300 -9.25 11.72 -12.94
C GLU A 300 -8.99 10.39 -13.67
N LEU A 301 -9.09 9.27 -12.94
CA LEU A 301 -8.85 7.93 -13.48
C LEU A 301 -9.90 7.52 -14.51
N SER A 302 -11.18 7.79 -14.24
CA SER A 302 -12.27 7.45 -15.18
C SER A 302 -12.20 8.25 -16.48
N GLY A 303 -11.83 9.54 -16.40
CA GLY A 303 -11.57 10.37 -17.57
C GLY A 303 -10.43 9.82 -18.42
N TYR A 304 -9.32 9.44 -17.78
CA TYR A 304 -8.19 8.80 -18.44
C TYR A 304 -8.60 7.50 -19.17
N VAL A 305 -9.30 6.60 -18.49
CA VAL A 305 -9.74 5.32 -19.06
C VAL A 305 -10.67 5.53 -20.25
N CYS A 306 -11.67 6.42 -20.13
CA CYS A 306 -12.59 6.72 -21.22
C CYS A 306 -11.84 7.24 -22.45
N LEU A 307 -10.89 8.15 -22.26
CA LEU A 307 -10.09 8.72 -23.35
C LEU A 307 -9.19 7.65 -24.01
N SER A 308 -8.51 6.85 -23.19
CA SER A 308 -7.61 5.78 -23.64
C SER A 308 -8.36 4.71 -24.46
N ILE A 309 -9.55 4.31 -23.98
CA ILE A 309 -10.44 3.37 -24.69
C ILE A 309 -10.92 3.97 -26.02
N ARG A 310 -11.43 5.20 -26.03
CA ARG A 310 -11.93 5.84 -27.26
C ARG A 310 -10.84 5.97 -28.31
N ASN A 311 -9.65 6.44 -27.93
CA ASN A 311 -8.51 6.52 -28.83
C ASN A 311 -8.16 5.14 -29.43
N THR A 312 -8.29 4.07 -28.65
CA THR A 312 -8.04 2.70 -29.11
C THR A 312 -9.12 2.19 -30.08
N LEU A 313 -10.39 2.53 -29.84
CA LEU A 313 -11.52 2.12 -30.67
C LEU A 313 -11.62 2.94 -31.98
N ASP A 314 -11.45 4.27 -31.89
CA ASP A 314 -11.54 5.22 -33.01
C ASP A 314 -10.35 5.16 -33.96
N ALA A 315 -9.21 4.62 -33.51
CA ALA A 315 -8.07 4.31 -34.39
C ALA A 315 -8.33 3.12 -35.36
N SER A 316 -9.55 2.58 -35.41
CA SER A 316 -9.96 1.68 -36.50
C SER A 316 -10.08 2.47 -37.81
N PRO A 317 -9.55 1.95 -38.94
CA PRO A 317 -9.31 2.75 -40.12
C PRO A 317 -10.64 3.25 -40.67
N SER A 318 -10.74 4.57 -40.79
CA SER A 318 -11.61 5.19 -41.77
C SER A 318 -11.35 4.50 -43.11
N VAL A 319 -12.39 3.86 -43.64
CA VAL A 319 -12.48 3.45 -45.03
C VAL A 319 -12.23 4.71 -45.86
N THR A 320 -11.01 4.86 -46.35
CA THR A 320 -10.70 5.86 -47.37
C THR A 320 -11.30 5.37 -48.67
N THR A 321 -12.47 5.90 -48.98
CA THR A 321 -13.07 5.82 -50.30
C THR A 321 -12.15 6.51 -51.31
N ASN A 322 -11.60 5.69 -52.21
CA ASN A 322 -11.13 5.97 -53.57
C ASN A 322 -10.14 7.13 -53.80
N SER A 323 -8.91 6.76 -54.20
CA SER A 323 -8.36 7.20 -55.49
C SER A 323 -7.34 6.19 -56.01
N ALA A 324 -7.51 5.81 -57.27
CA ALA A 324 -6.73 4.81 -57.98
C ALA A 324 -5.28 5.25 -58.21
N ALA A 325 -4.31 4.38 -57.88
CA ALA A 325 -3.02 4.28 -58.59
C ALA A 325 -2.26 3.01 -58.17
N THR A 326 -2.11 2.12 -59.16
CA THR A 326 -0.93 1.29 -59.48
C THR A 326 -0.43 0.24 -58.47
N ILE A 327 -0.53 -1.01 -58.93
CA ILE A 327 0.05 -2.24 -58.36
C ILE A 327 1.58 -2.22 -58.56
N THR A 328 2.35 -2.38 -57.48
CA THR A 328 3.66 -3.08 -57.48
C THR A 328 3.94 -3.73 -56.12
N ASP A 329 4.59 -4.88 -56.19
CA ASP A 329 4.80 -5.96 -55.21
C ASP A 329 5.54 -5.66 -53.89
N ASP A 330 5.24 -6.54 -52.93
CA ASP A 330 6.08 -7.14 -51.89
C ASP A 330 6.91 -6.26 -50.95
N THR A 331 6.26 -5.83 -49.87
CA THR A 331 6.76 -6.07 -48.50
C THR A 331 5.57 -6.25 -47.58
N ALA A 332 5.40 -7.47 -47.03
CA ALA A 332 4.47 -7.72 -45.94
C ALA A 332 4.94 -7.00 -44.66
N GLU A 333 4.71 -5.69 -44.61
CA GLU A 333 4.70 -4.95 -43.35
C GLU A 333 3.46 -5.40 -42.58
N THR A 334 3.67 -6.31 -41.63
CA THR A 334 2.74 -6.57 -40.54
C THR A 334 2.29 -5.23 -39.97
N ALA A 335 1.01 -4.90 -40.14
CA ALA A 335 0.37 -3.74 -39.53
C ALA A 335 0.79 -3.62 -38.06
N PRO A 336 1.15 -2.42 -37.56
CA PRO A 336 1.65 -2.29 -36.20
C PRO A 336 0.56 -2.78 -35.24
N LEU A 337 0.88 -3.85 -34.51
CA LEU A 337 0.12 -4.31 -33.35
C LEU A 337 -0.16 -3.08 -32.48
N ARG A 338 -1.45 -2.70 -32.44
CA ARG A 338 -1.95 -1.47 -31.82
C ARG A 338 -1.54 -1.47 -30.35
N LYS A 339 -0.69 -0.52 -29.98
CA LYS A 339 -0.10 -0.45 -28.64
C LYS A 339 -1.19 -0.01 -27.67
N LEU A 340 -1.82 -0.97 -26.98
CA LEU A 340 -2.66 -0.68 -25.82
C LEU A 340 -1.86 0.20 -24.88
N ASP A 341 -2.51 1.24 -24.36
CA ASP A 341 -1.95 2.07 -23.31
C ASP A 341 -1.46 1.18 -22.15
N VAL A 342 -0.14 1.15 -21.97
CA VAL A 342 0.54 0.23 -21.04
C VAL A 342 0.10 0.49 -19.60
N LEU A 343 -0.36 1.70 -19.29
CA LEU A 343 -0.81 2.08 -17.95
C LEU A 343 -2.27 1.67 -17.69
N LEU A 344 -3.06 1.40 -18.73
CA LEU A 344 -4.50 1.19 -18.61
C LEU A 344 -4.89 0.09 -17.60
N PRO A 345 -4.27 -1.12 -17.60
CA PRO A 345 -4.57 -2.15 -16.61
C PRO A 345 -4.36 -1.68 -15.16
N LYS A 346 -3.30 -0.88 -14.92
CA LYS A 346 -2.96 -0.39 -13.58
C LYS A 346 -3.90 0.71 -13.11
N VAL A 347 -4.31 1.59 -14.02
CA VAL A 347 -5.34 2.61 -13.77
C VAL A 347 -6.66 1.94 -13.41
N CYS A 348 -7.07 0.92 -14.16
CA CYS A 348 -8.28 0.13 -13.89
C CYS A 348 -8.25 -0.54 -12.51
N GLN A 349 -7.11 -1.15 -12.12
CA GLN A 349 -6.91 -1.69 -10.77
C GLN A 349 -7.11 -0.61 -9.69
N THR A 350 -6.61 0.60 -9.92
CA THR A 350 -6.76 1.71 -8.97
C THR A 350 -8.22 2.18 -8.88
N ILE A 351 -8.94 2.25 -10.01
CA ILE A 351 -10.38 2.57 -10.02
C ILE A 351 -11.16 1.55 -9.18
N VAL A 352 -10.81 0.26 -9.26
CA VAL A 352 -11.44 -0.78 -8.43
C VAL A 352 -11.28 -0.45 -6.95
N LEU A 353 -10.06 -0.16 -6.49
CA LEU A 353 -9.79 0.18 -5.08
C LEU A 353 -10.54 1.44 -4.65
N VAL A 354 -10.50 2.50 -5.45
CA VAL A 354 -11.25 3.74 -5.16
C VAL A 354 -12.76 3.47 -5.07
N THR A 355 -13.29 2.67 -5.98
CA THR A 355 -14.71 2.29 -6.01
C THR A 355 -15.11 1.44 -4.80
N GLN A 356 -14.22 0.55 -4.34
CA GLN A 356 -14.40 -0.26 -3.14
C GLN A 356 -14.43 0.61 -1.88
N CYS A 357 -13.49 1.56 -1.73
CA CYS A 357 -13.53 2.55 -0.65
C CYS A 357 -14.85 3.34 -0.64
N LEU A 358 -15.30 3.83 -1.80
CA LEU A 358 -16.57 4.56 -1.93
C LEU A 358 -17.77 3.68 -1.55
N CYS A 359 -17.78 2.42 -1.98
CA CYS A 359 -18.81 1.45 -1.59
C CYS A 359 -18.83 1.22 -0.07
N THR A 360 -17.66 1.03 0.55
CA THR A 360 -17.50 0.83 2.00
C THR A 360 -18.05 2.05 2.76
N LEU A 361 -17.71 3.27 2.34
CA LEU A 361 -18.22 4.50 2.94
C LEU A 361 -19.73 4.72 2.73
N SER A 362 -20.32 4.08 1.71
CA SER A 362 -21.75 4.18 1.39
C SER A 362 -22.62 3.17 2.12
N LEU A 363 -22.03 2.07 2.57
CA LEU A 363 -22.74 0.96 3.19
C LEU A 363 -22.56 1.05 4.70
N GLY A 364 -23.60 1.54 5.39
CA GLY A 364 -23.64 1.52 6.84
C GLY A 364 -23.41 0.09 7.34
N ASN A 365 -22.48 -0.09 8.26
CA ASN A 365 -22.11 -1.37 8.85
C ASN A 365 -21.89 -1.18 10.36
N GLU A 366 -21.39 -2.19 11.07
CA GLU A 366 -21.12 -2.08 12.52
C GLU A 366 -20.14 -0.93 12.87
N ARG A 367 -19.40 -0.42 11.88
CA ARG A 367 -18.28 0.52 12.01
C ARG A 367 -18.57 1.90 11.43
N ILE A 368 -19.39 1.97 10.37
CA ILE A 368 -19.86 3.19 9.73
C ILE A 368 -21.34 3.32 10.03
N ASP A 369 -21.70 4.31 10.84
CA ASP A 369 -23.10 4.51 11.19
C ASP A 369 -23.94 4.89 9.97
N VAL A 370 -25.24 4.61 10.05
CA VAL A 370 -26.17 4.84 8.93
C VAL A 370 -26.17 6.31 8.50
N ARG A 371 -26.00 7.25 9.45
CA ARG A 371 -26.00 8.70 9.14
C ARG A 371 -24.78 9.12 8.33
N THR A 372 -23.60 8.61 8.65
CA THR A 372 -22.37 8.87 7.92
C THR A 372 -22.43 8.24 6.53
N ALA A 373 -22.98 7.03 6.42
CA ALA A 373 -23.23 6.40 5.12
C ALA A 373 -24.16 7.25 4.23
N GLU A 374 -25.28 7.75 4.78
CA GLU A 374 -26.20 8.66 4.07
C GLU A 374 -25.55 9.99 3.67
N ARG A 375 -24.70 10.55 4.54
CA ARG A 375 -23.96 11.79 4.24
C ARG A 375 -22.94 11.56 3.12
N SER A 376 -22.26 10.41 3.16
CA SER A 376 -21.31 10.00 2.12
C SER A 376 -22.00 9.85 0.78
N LYS A 377 -23.15 9.14 0.72
CA LYS A 377 -23.97 9.02 -0.49
C LYS A 377 -24.33 10.39 -1.06
N ARG A 378 -24.82 11.32 -0.24
CA ARG A 378 -25.13 12.69 -0.69
C ARG A 378 -23.92 13.41 -1.28
N HIS A 379 -22.77 13.36 -0.60
CA HIS A 379 -21.54 13.94 -1.13
C HIS A 379 -21.19 13.38 -2.52
N MET A 380 -21.30 12.06 -2.71
CA MET A 380 -21.05 11.42 -3.99
C MET A 380 -22.07 11.80 -5.08
N ILE A 381 -23.35 11.95 -4.72
CA ILE A 381 -24.40 12.38 -5.64
C ILE A 381 -24.15 13.82 -6.11
N ASP A 382 -23.71 14.69 -5.20
CA ASP A 382 -23.44 16.10 -5.46
C ASP A 382 -22.05 16.36 -6.06
N ALA A 383 -21.15 15.36 -6.00
CA ALA A 383 -19.79 15.48 -6.52
C ALA A 383 -19.79 15.70 -8.04
N THR A 384 -19.07 16.74 -8.47
CA THR A 384 -18.91 17.11 -9.88
C THR A 384 -17.46 17.47 -10.20
N SER A 385 -17.04 17.16 -11.42
CA SER A 385 -15.76 17.59 -12.00
C SER A 385 -15.98 18.04 -13.44
N GLN A 386 -15.51 19.24 -13.78
CA GLN A 386 -15.70 19.85 -15.11
C GLN A 386 -17.17 19.83 -15.59
N GLY A 387 -18.12 20.03 -14.68
CA GLY A 387 -19.56 20.02 -14.98
C GLY A 387 -20.19 18.63 -15.15
N THR A 388 -19.42 17.56 -15.01
CA THR A 388 -19.92 16.17 -15.06
C THR A 388 -19.99 15.62 -13.64
N GLY A 389 -21.12 15.00 -13.28
CA GLY A 389 -21.29 14.38 -11.97
C GLY A 389 -20.70 12.97 -11.89
N LEU A 390 -20.56 12.45 -10.67
CA LEU A 390 -20.04 11.10 -10.43
C LEU A 390 -20.92 10.02 -11.08
N ILE A 391 -22.24 10.19 -11.02
CA ILE A 391 -23.23 9.27 -11.61
C ILE A 391 -23.05 9.19 -13.13
N GLU A 392 -22.91 10.33 -13.80
CA GLU A 392 -22.68 10.37 -15.25
C GLU A 392 -21.33 9.74 -15.62
N SER A 393 -20.30 10.00 -14.82
CA SER A 393 -18.96 9.41 -15.02
C SER A 393 -18.96 7.89 -14.86
N LEU A 394 -19.69 7.36 -13.87
CA LEU A 394 -19.89 5.91 -13.68
C LEU A 394 -20.55 5.26 -14.91
N ILE A 395 -21.63 5.86 -15.42
CA ILE A 395 -22.35 5.35 -16.60
C ILE A 395 -21.48 5.40 -17.84
N ASP A 396 -20.80 6.53 -18.06
CA ASP A 396 -19.95 6.71 -19.23
C ASP A 396 -18.78 5.71 -19.22
N LEU A 397 -18.13 5.51 -18.07
CA LEU A 397 -17.09 4.52 -17.91
C LEU A 397 -17.60 3.09 -18.15
N LEU A 398 -18.74 2.72 -17.55
CA LEU A 398 -19.36 1.41 -17.78
C LEU A 398 -19.68 1.17 -19.26
N ARG A 399 -20.16 2.20 -19.97
CA ARG A 399 -20.47 2.14 -21.40
C ARG A 399 -19.22 1.92 -22.24
N GLU A 400 -18.14 2.66 -21.99
CA GLU A 400 -16.88 2.47 -22.72
C GLU A 400 -16.29 1.09 -22.45
N LEU A 401 -16.31 0.63 -21.20
CA LEU A 401 -15.85 -0.72 -20.84
C LEU A 401 -16.68 -1.84 -21.47
N ASP A 402 -18.00 -1.65 -21.62
CA ASP A 402 -18.86 -2.63 -22.29
C ASP A 402 -18.63 -2.73 -23.80
N ARG A 403 -18.17 -1.65 -24.43
CA ARG A 403 -17.74 -1.65 -25.84
C ARG A 403 -16.34 -2.23 -26.01
N PHE A 404 -15.44 -1.92 -25.09
CA PHE A 404 -14.03 -2.27 -25.17
C PHE A 404 -13.73 -3.72 -24.81
N LEU A 405 -14.41 -4.27 -23.79
CA LEU A 405 -14.09 -5.60 -23.25
C LEU A 405 -15.05 -6.67 -23.79
N PRO A 406 -14.54 -7.74 -24.43
CA PRO A 406 -15.37 -8.88 -24.83
C PRO A 406 -15.84 -9.68 -23.60
N ARG A 407 -17.06 -10.19 -23.67
CA ARG A 407 -17.67 -11.06 -22.66
C ARG A 407 -17.31 -12.52 -22.92
N LEU A 408 -17.19 -13.32 -21.87
CA LEU A 408 -17.02 -14.77 -21.99
C LEU A 408 -18.34 -15.47 -21.67
N ILE A 409 -18.95 -16.07 -22.69
CA ILE A 409 -20.21 -16.80 -22.57
C ILE A 409 -19.96 -18.25 -22.97
N LEU A 410 -20.04 -19.17 -22.00
CA LEU A 410 -19.84 -20.62 -22.24
C LEU A 410 -18.52 -20.91 -22.95
N GLY A 411 -17.43 -20.27 -22.50
CA GLY A 411 -16.11 -20.40 -23.11
C GLY A 411 -15.90 -19.70 -24.47
N LYS A 412 -16.89 -18.96 -24.99
CA LYS A 412 -16.75 -18.18 -26.24
C LYS A 412 -16.72 -16.68 -25.97
N GLU A 413 -15.77 -15.99 -26.59
CA GLU A 413 -15.68 -14.54 -26.51
C GLU A 413 -16.66 -13.87 -27.49
N SER A 414 -17.47 -12.95 -26.98
CA SER A 414 -18.41 -12.15 -27.77
C SER A 414 -18.36 -10.69 -27.32
N PHE A 415 -18.25 -9.77 -28.28
CA PHE A 415 -18.48 -8.35 -28.00
C PHE A 415 -19.97 -8.07 -27.79
N SER A 416 -20.28 -6.96 -27.10
CA SER A 416 -21.64 -6.45 -26.90
C SER A 416 -22.38 -6.19 -28.22
N ASP A 417 -21.66 -5.75 -29.26
CA ASP A 417 -22.15 -5.54 -30.62
C ASP A 417 -22.26 -6.84 -31.45
N GLY A 418 -22.02 -8.02 -30.86
CA GLY A 418 -22.09 -9.32 -31.56
C GLY A 418 -20.90 -9.63 -32.47
N ARG A 419 -19.83 -8.83 -32.44
CA ARG A 419 -18.60 -9.10 -33.21
C ARG A 419 -17.79 -10.23 -32.57
N PRO A 420 -17.24 -11.18 -33.35
CA PRO A 420 -16.33 -12.19 -32.83
C PRO A 420 -15.03 -11.54 -32.34
N ALA A 421 -14.48 -12.05 -31.24
CA ALA A 421 -13.27 -11.46 -30.69
C ALA A 421 -12.01 -11.76 -31.52
N PRO A 422 -11.09 -10.79 -31.67
CA PRO A 422 -9.85 -11.01 -32.37
C PRO A 422 -8.98 -12.03 -31.62
N THR A 423 -8.30 -12.91 -32.35
CA THR A 423 -7.32 -13.84 -31.79
C THR A 423 -6.12 -13.05 -31.25
N GLY A 424 -5.90 -13.10 -29.94
CA GLY A 424 -4.86 -12.33 -29.25
C GLY A 424 -5.36 -11.05 -28.58
N GLY A 425 -6.48 -11.14 -27.84
CA GLY A 425 -7.06 -10.03 -27.09
C GLY A 425 -6.09 -9.40 -26.08
N PRO A 426 -6.37 -8.16 -25.62
CA PRO A 426 -5.52 -7.44 -24.66
C PRO A 426 -5.32 -8.25 -23.37
N ASP A 427 -4.21 -8.05 -22.66
CA ASP A 427 -4.05 -8.59 -21.31
C ASP A 427 -5.19 -8.05 -20.42
N LEU A 428 -6.09 -8.93 -20.00
CA LEU A 428 -7.31 -8.59 -19.27
C LEU A 428 -7.11 -8.58 -17.75
N SER A 429 -5.92 -8.93 -17.25
CA SER A 429 -5.64 -9.11 -15.82
C SER A 429 -5.96 -7.87 -14.97
N GLY A 430 -5.83 -6.66 -15.52
CA GLY A 430 -6.14 -5.41 -14.83
C GLY A 430 -7.62 -4.97 -14.82
N PHE A 431 -8.50 -5.68 -15.51
CA PHE A 431 -9.93 -5.33 -15.61
C PHE A 431 -10.83 -6.17 -14.68
N ASN A 432 -10.24 -7.11 -13.94
CA ASN A 432 -10.95 -7.94 -12.98
C ASN A 432 -11.74 -7.07 -12.01
N HIS A 433 -13.01 -7.44 -11.78
CA HIS A 433 -13.92 -6.76 -10.87
C HIS A 433 -14.32 -5.31 -11.22
N LEU A 434 -13.74 -4.69 -12.25
CA LEU A 434 -14.00 -3.29 -12.57
C LEU A 434 -15.47 -3.02 -12.89
N LYS A 435 -16.05 -3.70 -13.89
CA LYS A 435 -17.48 -3.54 -14.22
C LYS A 435 -18.38 -3.87 -13.01
N ARG A 436 -18.00 -4.90 -12.24
CA ARG A 436 -18.75 -5.38 -11.07
C ARG A 436 -18.82 -4.31 -9.98
N ASP A 437 -17.69 -3.72 -9.61
CA ASP A 437 -17.64 -2.75 -8.51
C ASP A 437 -18.23 -1.41 -8.94
N LEU A 438 -18.05 -1.00 -10.20
CA LEU A 438 -18.69 0.20 -10.74
C LEU A 438 -20.22 0.08 -10.75
N VAL A 439 -20.76 -1.05 -11.24
CA VAL A 439 -22.22 -1.26 -11.24
C VAL A 439 -22.75 -1.41 -9.82
N ARG A 440 -22.00 -2.04 -8.92
CA ARG A 440 -22.35 -2.13 -7.50
C ARG A 440 -22.46 -0.74 -6.86
N LEU A 441 -21.47 0.15 -7.06
CA LEU A 441 -21.52 1.52 -6.55
C LEU A 441 -22.73 2.27 -7.10
N LEU A 442 -22.99 2.16 -8.42
CA LEU A 442 -24.17 2.75 -9.04
C LEU A 442 -25.48 2.25 -8.40
N GLY A 443 -25.59 0.95 -8.13
CA GLY A 443 -26.73 0.35 -7.45
C GLY A 443 -26.92 0.84 -6.01
N ILE A 444 -25.83 1.07 -5.28
CA ILE A 444 -25.87 1.62 -3.91
C ILE A 444 -26.37 3.07 -3.93
N LEU A 445 -25.80 3.92 -4.80
CA LEU A 445 -26.18 5.32 -4.92
C LEU A 445 -27.61 5.51 -5.44
N CYS A 446 -28.13 4.54 -6.19
CA CYS A 446 -29.47 4.56 -6.76
C CYS A 446 -30.58 4.11 -5.79
N TYR A 447 -30.23 3.43 -4.70
CA TYR A 447 -31.24 2.84 -3.80
C TYR A 447 -32.08 3.93 -3.13
N GLU A 448 -33.40 3.92 -3.41
CA GLU A 448 -34.38 4.89 -2.89
C GLU A 448 -34.11 6.37 -3.25
N GLU A 449 -33.25 6.63 -4.25
CA GLU A 449 -32.85 7.98 -4.66
C GLU A 449 -33.40 8.36 -6.04
N ARG A 450 -34.56 9.02 -6.07
CA ARG A 450 -35.25 9.39 -7.33
C ARG A 450 -34.40 10.27 -8.24
N ALA A 451 -33.67 11.23 -7.67
CA ALA A 451 -32.80 12.11 -8.45
C ALA A 451 -31.69 11.33 -9.18
N VAL A 452 -31.13 10.30 -8.55
CA VAL A 452 -30.11 9.43 -9.15
C VAL A 452 -30.72 8.55 -10.23
N GLN A 453 -31.88 7.95 -9.96
CA GLN A 453 -32.63 7.15 -10.96
C GLN A 453 -32.90 7.96 -12.24
N ASP A 454 -33.33 9.21 -12.10
CA ASP A 454 -33.67 10.08 -13.22
C ASP A 454 -32.43 10.53 -13.99
N ARG A 455 -31.32 10.86 -13.30
CA ARG A 455 -30.02 11.14 -13.94
C ARG A 455 -29.51 9.95 -14.74
N ILE A 456 -29.63 8.73 -14.20
CA ILE A 456 -29.24 7.51 -14.91
C ILE A 456 -30.10 7.33 -16.18
N ARG A 457 -31.41 7.55 -16.10
CA ARG A 457 -32.29 7.52 -17.29
C ARG A 457 -31.91 8.57 -18.33
N MET A 458 -31.71 9.83 -17.93
CA MET A 458 -31.36 10.92 -18.83
C MET A 458 -30.03 10.70 -19.54
N ARG A 459 -29.11 9.95 -18.92
CA ARG A 459 -27.83 9.56 -19.53
C ARG A 459 -27.91 8.22 -20.28
N GLU A 460 -29.11 7.71 -20.58
CA GLU A 460 -29.32 6.41 -21.22
C GLU A 460 -28.60 5.25 -20.49
N GLY A 461 -28.47 5.34 -19.17
CA GLY A 461 -27.75 4.35 -18.37
C GLY A 461 -28.54 3.06 -18.11
N ILE A 462 -29.86 3.06 -18.29
CA ILE A 462 -30.70 1.87 -18.11
C ILE A 462 -30.27 0.75 -19.08
N THR A 463 -30.02 1.09 -20.34
CA THR A 463 -29.55 0.11 -21.35
C THR A 463 -28.15 -0.40 -21.04
N VAL A 464 -27.27 0.48 -20.53
CA VAL A 464 -25.92 0.10 -20.07
C VAL A 464 -26.00 -0.93 -18.95
N VAL A 465 -26.85 -0.71 -17.94
CA VAL A 465 -27.02 -1.68 -16.84
C VAL A 465 -27.66 -2.99 -17.33
N MET A 466 -28.67 -2.92 -18.20
CA MET A 466 -29.30 -4.12 -18.78
C MET A 466 -28.31 -4.97 -19.55
N ASN A 467 -27.37 -4.35 -20.28
CA ASN A 467 -26.31 -5.04 -21.00
C ASN A 467 -25.40 -5.86 -20.07
N LEU A 468 -25.22 -5.42 -18.82
CA LEU A 468 -24.42 -6.11 -17.80
C LEU A 468 -25.19 -7.24 -17.08
N CYS A 469 -26.50 -7.39 -17.31
CA CYS A 469 -27.31 -8.48 -16.76
C CYS A 469 -27.14 -9.81 -17.51
N VAL A 470 -26.14 -9.92 -18.39
CA VAL A 470 -25.79 -11.13 -19.12
C VAL A 470 -24.66 -11.85 -18.37
N THR A 471 -24.66 -13.18 -18.43
CA THR A 471 -23.59 -13.98 -17.82
C THR A 471 -22.26 -13.68 -18.48
N ASP A 472 -21.23 -13.42 -17.67
CA ASP A 472 -19.85 -13.24 -18.10
C ASP A 472 -18.94 -14.04 -17.16
N GLU A 473 -18.43 -15.17 -17.64
CA GLU A 473 -17.59 -16.09 -16.86
C GLU A 473 -16.27 -15.44 -16.39
N ARG A 474 -15.84 -14.36 -17.04
CA ARG A 474 -14.67 -13.57 -16.64
C ARG A 474 -14.92 -12.65 -15.46
N ASN A 475 -16.18 -12.31 -15.19
CA ASN A 475 -16.55 -11.37 -14.15
C ASN A 475 -17.56 -12.01 -13.20
N PRO A 476 -17.10 -12.85 -12.26
CA PRO A 476 -17.95 -13.44 -11.24
C PRO A 476 -18.77 -12.37 -10.51
N TYR A 477 -20.06 -12.66 -10.30
CA TYR A 477 -21.04 -11.80 -9.61
C TYR A 477 -21.43 -10.49 -10.33
N LEU A 478 -20.91 -10.21 -11.53
CA LEU A 478 -21.28 -9.01 -12.29
C LEU A 478 -22.79 -8.96 -12.58
N ARG A 479 -23.34 -10.09 -13.05
CA ARG A 479 -24.77 -10.21 -13.39
C ARG A 479 -25.65 -9.92 -12.18
N GLU A 480 -25.30 -10.46 -11.02
CA GLU A 480 -26.05 -10.31 -9.78
C GLU A 480 -26.06 -8.85 -9.32
N HIS A 481 -24.92 -8.17 -9.36
CA HIS A 481 -24.83 -6.74 -9.04
C HIS A 481 -25.56 -5.87 -10.08
N ALA A 482 -25.51 -6.22 -11.36
CA ALA A 482 -26.27 -5.54 -12.42
C ALA A 482 -27.79 -5.69 -12.23
N LEU A 483 -28.27 -6.89 -11.90
CA LEU A 483 -29.68 -7.15 -11.59
C LEU A 483 -30.14 -6.39 -10.34
N PHE A 484 -29.32 -6.34 -9.30
CA PHE A 484 -29.59 -5.54 -8.11
C PHE A 484 -29.69 -4.04 -8.44
N THR A 485 -28.77 -3.53 -9.26
CA THR A 485 -28.77 -2.14 -9.72
C THR A 485 -30.01 -1.84 -10.57
N LEU A 486 -30.38 -2.75 -11.48
CA LEU A 486 -31.59 -2.62 -12.28
C LEU A 486 -32.85 -2.61 -11.42
N ARG A 487 -32.93 -3.46 -10.39
CA ARG A 487 -34.04 -3.43 -9.42
C ARG A 487 -34.14 -2.04 -8.77
N ASN A 488 -33.02 -1.49 -8.29
CA ASN A 488 -33.01 -0.19 -7.62
C ASN A 488 -33.36 0.96 -8.57
N LEU A 489 -32.97 0.86 -9.85
CA LEU A 489 -33.34 1.82 -10.90
C LEU A 489 -34.85 1.88 -11.16
N LEU A 490 -35.54 0.75 -11.04
CA LEU A 490 -36.96 0.62 -11.35
C LEU A 490 -37.87 0.78 -10.12
N LEU A 491 -37.30 0.69 -8.92
CA LEU A 491 -38.03 0.74 -7.66
C LEU A 491 -38.73 2.10 -7.51
N GLY A 492 -40.06 2.10 -7.54
CA GLY A 492 -40.87 3.31 -7.40
C GLY A 492 -40.75 4.31 -8.57
N ASN A 493 -40.19 3.91 -9.72
CA ASN A 493 -39.98 4.79 -10.87
C ASN A 493 -40.67 4.30 -12.15
N GLU A 494 -41.89 4.76 -12.38
CA GLU A 494 -42.70 4.41 -13.56
C GLU A 494 -42.07 4.86 -14.88
N GLU A 495 -41.35 5.99 -14.90
CA GLU A 495 -40.70 6.49 -16.11
C GLU A 495 -39.55 5.57 -16.54
N ASN A 496 -38.76 5.09 -15.57
CA ASN A 496 -37.71 4.11 -15.82
C ASN A 496 -38.31 2.75 -16.24
N GLN A 497 -39.41 2.33 -15.62
CA GLN A 497 -40.15 1.11 -16.01
C GLN A 497 -40.67 1.20 -17.44
N ALA A 498 -41.17 2.37 -17.87
CA ALA A 498 -41.62 2.60 -19.23
C ALA A 498 -40.48 2.42 -20.23
N VAL A 499 -39.27 2.92 -19.94
CA VAL A 499 -38.08 2.71 -20.79
C VAL A 499 -37.76 1.21 -20.93
N VAL A 500 -37.84 0.43 -19.86
CA VAL A 500 -37.60 -1.03 -19.97
C VAL A 500 -38.70 -1.73 -20.78
N GLN A 501 -39.95 -1.26 -20.69
CA GLN A 501 -41.06 -1.81 -21.47
C GLN A 501 -40.90 -1.59 -22.98
N THR A 502 -40.27 -0.49 -23.42
CA THR A 502 -39.99 -0.25 -24.84
C THR A 502 -38.86 -1.15 -25.38
N ILE A 503 -38.01 -1.70 -24.49
CA ILE A 503 -36.87 -2.57 -24.84
C ILE A 503 -37.27 -4.07 -24.85
N ARG A 504 -38.56 -4.40 -24.64
CA ARG A 504 -39.03 -5.80 -24.62
C ARG A 504 -38.59 -6.55 -25.90
N PRO A 505 -38.01 -7.76 -25.76
CA PRO A 505 -37.64 -8.56 -26.92
C PRO A 505 -38.88 -8.82 -27.78
N MET A 506 -38.81 -8.48 -29.06
CA MET A 506 -39.82 -8.90 -30.04
C MET A 506 -39.64 -10.39 -30.38
N GLY A 507 -39.53 -11.30 -29.41
CA GLY A 507 -39.27 -12.71 -29.67
C GLY A 507 -40.18 -13.62 -28.86
N SER A 508 -41.07 -14.37 -29.51
CA SER A 508 -41.78 -15.49 -28.88
C SER A 508 -41.07 -16.79 -29.24
N TRP A 509 -40.79 -17.62 -28.23
CA TRP A 509 -40.32 -18.98 -28.44
C TRP A 509 -41.43 -19.79 -29.11
N ASP A 510 -41.14 -20.41 -30.25
CA ASP A 510 -42.05 -21.38 -30.85
C ASP A 510 -42.01 -22.73 -30.11
N VAL A 511 -42.96 -23.60 -30.46
CA VAL A 511 -43.10 -24.95 -29.90
C VAL A 511 -41.88 -25.85 -30.14
N ASP A 512 -40.98 -25.47 -31.05
CA ASP A 512 -39.74 -26.18 -31.37
C ASP A 512 -38.52 -25.58 -30.66
N GLY A 513 -38.73 -24.57 -29.79
CA GLY A 513 -37.66 -23.91 -29.04
C GLY A 513 -36.82 -22.93 -29.88
N GLN A 514 -37.33 -22.47 -31.03
CA GLN A 514 -36.68 -21.43 -31.83
C GLN A 514 -37.27 -20.04 -31.52
N LEU A 515 -36.38 -19.05 -31.40
CA LEU A 515 -36.76 -17.65 -31.18
C LEU A 515 -37.28 -17.07 -32.51
N ARG A 516 -38.57 -16.72 -32.59
CA ARG A 516 -39.14 -16.03 -33.76
C ARG A 516 -39.55 -14.61 -33.43
N ASP A 517 -39.30 -13.70 -34.37
CA ASP A 517 -39.79 -12.32 -34.26
C ASP A 517 -41.31 -12.30 -34.18
N VAL A 518 -41.86 -11.56 -33.21
CA VAL A 518 -43.31 -11.37 -33.12
C VAL A 518 -43.76 -10.50 -34.29
N ILE A 519 -44.30 -11.13 -35.33
CA ILE A 519 -44.91 -10.43 -36.46
C ILE A 519 -46.16 -9.70 -35.95
N GLY A 520 -46.00 -8.42 -35.67
CA GLY A 520 -47.10 -7.46 -35.60
C GLY A 520 -47.23 -6.68 -34.30
N VAL A 521 -46.42 -5.64 -34.12
CA VAL A 521 -46.89 -4.31 -33.65
C VAL A 521 -46.00 -3.23 -34.29
N ARG A 522 -46.27 -2.89 -35.56
CA ARG A 522 -46.07 -1.52 -36.05
C ARG A 522 -47.46 -0.90 -36.14
N LYS A 523 -47.78 -0.01 -35.21
CA LYS A 523 -48.78 1.04 -35.38
C LYS A 523 -48.21 2.33 -34.86
#